data_AF-A0AAU5PPU3-F1
#
_entry.id   AF-A0AAU5PPU3-F1
#
_cell.length_a   1.000
_cell.length_b   1.000
_cell.length_c   1.000
_cell.angle_alpha   90.00
_cell.angle_beta   90.00
_cell.angle_gamma   90.00
#
_symmetry.space_group_name_H-M   'P 1'
#
loop_
_entity.id
_entity.type
_entity.pdbx_description
1 polymer ?
#
loop_
_entity_poly.entity_id
_entity_poly.type
_entity_poly.pdbx_seq_one_letter_code
_entity_poly.pdbx_strand_id
1 'polypeptide(L)'
;MSRLQADHLFKVFGRRPDEAVRRLAAGDTDREELRAEGTTAAVVDAGFTVEPGQIFVVMGLSGSGKSTLLRMLNGLLEPTAGRVLFDGRDLTALSPRDLRTVRSTKISMVFQHFALFPHRNVLENAAYGLEVQGVPRAERETRATEALELCGLAGWEKSWPDELSGGMQQRVGLARALATDADLLLMDESFSALDPLIRRDMQDQLLVLQQRLKKTIVFITHDLNEAMRLGDRIAVMRDGRIVQLGTAEDILVRPADDYVASFIQDVDRSRVLTASAVMTGGATPADCPAGCDCEAVGPDTLVADLCAVAARAPHPVTVQDSDGAVLGVVPTERLLAVMGGLGAKDAGDPADAGTGGRAAPPGGGKAAARGKAGAESGAKAATGAGIPAQSEKELTARA
;
A
#
# COMPACT_ATOMS: atom_id res chain seq x y z
N MET A 1 -13.23 18.62 -5.50
CA MET A 1 -13.76 17.45 -6.23
C MET A 1 -12.65 16.41 -6.25
N SER A 2 -12.97 15.15 -5.97
CA SER A 2 -12.00 14.06 -5.99
C SER A 2 -11.46 13.81 -7.40
N ARG A 3 -10.20 13.41 -7.53
CA ARG A 3 -9.58 13.05 -8.82
C ARG A 3 -10.16 11.73 -9.35
N LEU A 4 -10.33 10.75 -8.47
CA LEU A 4 -10.85 9.43 -8.78
C LEU A 4 -11.81 8.99 -7.68
N GLN A 5 -12.90 8.32 -8.07
CA GLN A 5 -13.86 7.74 -7.14
C GLN A 5 -14.28 6.36 -7.65
N ALA A 6 -14.22 5.38 -6.75
CA ALA A 6 -14.85 4.08 -6.91
C ALA A 6 -16.17 4.10 -6.13
N ASP A 7 -17.28 3.82 -6.80
CA ASP A 7 -18.62 3.82 -6.23
C ASP A 7 -19.20 2.40 -6.28
N HIS A 8 -19.23 1.72 -5.12
CA HIS A 8 -19.78 0.38 -4.94
C HIS A 8 -19.36 -0.62 -6.04
N LEU A 9 -18.05 -0.74 -6.30
CA LEU A 9 -17.54 -1.58 -7.38
C LEU A 9 -17.64 -3.08 -7.05
N PHE A 10 -18.20 -3.83 -7.98
CA PHE A 10 -18.18 -5.30 -7.99
C PHE A 10 -17.51 -5.82 -9.25
N LYS A 11 -16.73 -6.89 -9.09
CA LYS A 11 -16.31 -7.73 -10.22
C LYS A 11 -16.50 -9.19 -9.90
N VAL A 12 -17.41 -9.82 -10.63
CA VAL A 12 -17.67 -11.25 -10.54
C VAL A 12 -17.38 -11.91 -11.89
N PHE A 13 -16.62 -13.00 -11.86
CA PHE A 13 -16.36 -13.87 -13.00
C PHE A 13 -17.19 -15.15 -12.86
N GLY A 14 -17.80 -15.62 -13.94
CA GLY A 14 -18.60 -16.84 -13.93
C GLY A 14 -19.83 -16.74 -14.82
N ARG A 15 -20.74 -17.72 -14.71
CA ARG A 15 -21.92 -17.84 -15.59
C ARG A 15 -23.03 -16.84 -15.29
N ARG A 16 -23.22 -16.44 -14.02
CA ARG A 16 -24.34 -15.58 -13.58
C ARG A 16 -23.83 -14.44 -12.68
N PRO A 17 -23.02 -13.51 -13.22
CA PRO A 17 -22.34 -12.50 -12.42
C PRO A 17 -23.33 -11.52 -11.76
N ASP A 18 -24.41 -11.12 -12.44
CA ASP A 18 -25.39 -10.17 -11.88
C ASP A 18 -26.20 -10.77 -10.72
N GLU A 19 -26.53 -12.06 -10.81
CA GLU A 19 -27.20 -12.79 -9.73
C GLU A 19 -26.29 -12.90 -8.50
N ALA A 20 -25.02 -13.21 -8.72
CA ALA A 20 -24.02 -13.27 -7.65
C ALA A 20 -23.83 -11.90 -6.98
N VAL A 21 -23.83 -10.80 -7.74
CA VAL A 21 -23.80 -9.44 -7.16
C VAL A 21 -25.01 -9.19 -6.27
N ARG A 22 -26.24 -9.53 -6.72
CA ARG A 22 -27.45 -9.37 -5.91
C ARG A 22 -27.38 -10.16 -4.60
N ARG A 23 -26.95 -11.42 -4.65
CA ARG A 23 -26.79 -12.27 -3.46
C ARG A 23 -25.73 -11.71 -2.51
N LEU A 24 -24.58 -11.26 -3.02
CA LEU A 24 -23.50 -10.66 -2.22
C LEU A 24 -23.93 -9.33 -1.57
N ALA A 25 -24.71 -8.51 -2.28
CA ALA A 25 -25.21 -7.24 -1.77
C ALA A 25 -26.31 -7.45 -0.70
N ALA A 26 -27.10 -8.52 -0.81
CA ALA A 26 -28.10 -8.90 0.17
C ALA A 26 -27.51 -9.58 1.42
N GLY A 27 -26.26 -10.06 1.35
CA GLY A 27 -25.64 -10.86 2.40
C GLY A 27 -26.12 -12.32 2.42
N ASP A 28 -26.76 -12.78 1.34
CA ASP A 28 -27.32 -14.14 1.20
C ASP A 28 -26.25 -15.20 0.89
N THR A 29 -25.04 -14.77 0.54
CA THR A 29 -23.94 -15.66 0.19
C THR A 29 -22.61 -14.98 0.46
N ASP A 30 -21.55 -15.76 0.55
CA ASP A 30 -20.19 -15.27 0.63
C ASP A 30 -19.34 -15.67 -0.60
N ARG A 31 -18.08 -15.25 -0.58
CA ARG A 31 -17.13 -15.51 -1.66
C ARG A 31 -16.76 -16.99 -1.79
N GLU A 32 -16.73 -17.73 -0.69
CA GLU A 32 -16.34 -19.14 -0.67
C GLU A 32 -17.44 -20.01 -1.25
N GLU A 33 -18.70 -19.75 -0.87
CA GLU A 33 -19.88 -20.41 -1.44
C GLU A 33 -19.98 -20.19 -2.95
N LEU A 34 -19.86 -18.95 -3.41
CA LEU A 34 -19.85 -18.64 -4.84
C LEU A 34 -18.72 -19.38 -5.57
N ARG A 35 -17.54 -19.48 -4.95
CA ARG A 35 -16.40 -20.18 -5.53
C ARG A 35 -16.68 -21.68 -5.67
N ALA A 36 -17.35 -22.29 -4.70
CA ALA A 36 -17.79 -23.69 -4.77
C ALA A 36 -18.82 -23.91 -5.90
N GLU A 37 -19.63 -22.90 -6.20
CA GLU A 37 -20.55 -22.87 -7.35
C GLU A 37 -19.85 -22.56 -8.70
N GLY A 38 -18.53 -22.38 -8.71
CA GLY A 38 -17.74 -22.04 -9.91
C GLY A 38 -17.81 -20.56 -10.32
N THR A 39 -18.19 -19.68 -9.40
CA THR A 39 -18.28 -18.22 -9.60
C THR A 39 -17.26 -17.51 -8.71
N THR A 40 -16.39 -16.69 -9.28
CA THR A 40 -15.33 -16.00 -8.54
C THR A 40 -15.66 -14.52 -8.38
N ALA A 41 -15.98 -14.09 -7.17
CA ALA A 41 -16.05 -12.68 -6.82
C ALA A 41 -14.64 -12.15 -6.52
N ALA A 42 -14.11 -11.30 -7.41
CA ALA A 42 -12.77 -10.76 -7.31
C ALA A 42 -12.73 -9.42 -6.58
N VAL A 43 -13.74 -8.58 -6.77
CA VAL A 43 -13.94 -7.33 -6.02
C VAL A 43 -15.39 -7.29 -5.58
N VAL A 44 -15.63 -6.95 -4.32
CA VAL A 44 -16.95 -6.97 -3.69
C VAL A 44 -17.13 -5.66 -2.95
N ASP A 45 -18.05 -4.84 -3.44
CA ASP A 45 -18.46 -3.58 -2.83
C ASP A 45 -17.30 -2.63 -2.46
N ALA A 46 -16.39 -2.40 -3.40
CA ALA A 46 -15.27 -1.49 -3.16
C ALA A 46 -15.69 -0.03 -3.41
N GLY A 47 -15.66 0.79 -2.36
CA GLY A 47 -15.96 2.23 -2.41
C GLY A 47 -14.86 3.07 -1.77
N PHE A 48 -14.36 4.08 -2.48
CA PHE A 48 -13.37 5.04 -1.98
C PHE A 48 -13.22 6.26 -2.91
N THR A 49 -12.61 7.32 -2.38
CA THR A 49 -12.22 8.52 -3.12
C THR A 49 -10.72 8.75 -3.03
N VAL A 50 -10.13 9.28 -4.09
CA VAL A 50 -8.73 9.71 -4.16
C VAL A 50 -8.69 11.18 -4.51
N GLU A 51 -8.03 11.97 -3.67
CA GLU A 51 -7.91 13.41 -3.86
C GLU A 51 -6.78 13.78 -4.84
N PRO A 52 -6.86 14.94 -5.51
CA PRO A 52 -5.79 15.39 -6.40
C PRO A 52 -4.44 15.49 -5.69
N GLY A 53 -3.39 14.96 -6.31
CA GLY A 53 -2.03 14.98 -5.78
C GLY A 53 -1.77 13.96 -4.67
N GLN A 54 -2.76 13.14 -4.31
CA GLN A 54 -2.62 12.10 -3.30
C GLN A 54 -1.91 10.86 -3.85
N ILE A 55 -1.08 10.23 -3.02
CA ILE A 55 -0.64 8.84 -3.19
C ILE A 55 -1.60 7.95 -2.40
N PHE A 56 -2.48 7.26 -3.11
CA PHE A 56 -3.43 6.31 -2.56
C PHE A 56 -2.91 4.89 -2.78
N VAL A 57 -2.61 4.19 -1.68
CA VAL A 57 -2.09 2.83 -1.73
C VAL A 57 -3.22 1.83 -1.54
N VAL A 58 -3.27 0.81 -2.38
CA VAL A 58 -4.12 -0.37 -2.18
C VAL A 58 -3.21 -1.55 -1.83
N MET A 59 -3.37 -2.06 -0.61
CA MET A 59 -2.56 -3.16 -0.09
C MET A 59 -3.41 -4.39 0.20
N GLY A 60 -2.75 -5.55 0.29
CA GLY A 60 -3.40 -6.82 0.63
C GLY A 60 -2.67 -8.01 0.04
N LEU A 61 -3.01 -9.21 0.51
CA LEU A 61 -2.38 -10.45 0.02
C LEU A 61 -2.61 -10.69 -1.48
N SER A 62 -1.82 -11.59 -2.05
CA SER A 62 -2.11 -12.15 -3.37
C SER A 62 -3.53 -12.74 -3.39
N GLY A 63 -4.28 -12.50 -4.47
CA GLY A 63 -5.66 -12.98 -4.62
C GLY A 63 -6.76 -12.15 -3.91
N SER A 64 -6.40 -11.04 -3.26
CA SER A 64 -7.36 -10.12 -2.62
C SER A 64 -8.15 -9.23 -3.59
N GLY A 65 -7.80 -9.20 -4.88
CA GLY A 65 -8.53 -8.46 -5.92
C GLY A 65 -7.92 -7.12 -6.34
N LYS A 66 -6.74 -6.76 -5.82
CA LYS A 66 -6.07 -5.45 -6.06
C LYS A 66 -5.87 -5.13 -7.55
N SER A 67 -5.19 -6.00 -8.31
CA SER A 67 -4.94 -5.76 -9.74
C SER A 67 -6.24 -5.78 -10.57
N THR A 68 -7.27 -6.53 -10.12
CA THR A 68 -8.61 -6.48 -10.71
C THR A 68 -9.25 -5.11 -10.48
N LEU A 69 -9.15 -4.57 -9.27
CA LEU A 69 -9.60 -3.22 -8.95
C LEU A 69 -8.89 -2.18 -9.82
N LEU A 70 -7.56 -2.21 -9.93
CA LEU A 70 -6.81 -1.27 -10.77
C LEU A 70 -7.24 -1.28 -12.23
N ARG A 71 -7.47 -2.48 -12.78
CA ARG A 71 -7.95 -2.63 -14.16
C ARG A 71 -9.35 -2.06 -14.35
N MET A 72 -10.21 -2.12 -13.32
CA MET A 72 -11.50 -1.43 -13.35
C MET A 72 -11.34 0.08 -13.29
N LEU A 73 -10.46 0.59 -12.43
CA LEU A 73 -10.17 2.04 -12.35
C LEU A 73 -9.64 2.60 -13.69
N ASN A 74 -8.84 1.82 -14.41
CA ASN A 74 -8.35 2.21 -15.74
C ASN A 74 -9.39 2.02 -16.86
N GLY A 75 -10.52 1.34 -16.60
CA GLY A 75 -11.46 0.92 -17.65
C GLY A 75 -10.91 -0.16 -18.59
N LEU A 76 -9.87 -0.90 -18.18
CA LEU A 76 -9.39 -2.10 -18.89
C LEU A 76 -10.31 -3.30 -18.64
N LEU A 77 -10.99 -3.30 -17.51
CA LEU A 77 -11.93 -4.33 -17.12
C LEU A 77 -13.24 -3.66 -16.71
N GLU A 78 -14.34 -4.03 -17.35
CA GLU A 78 -15.66 -3.50 -16.98
C GLU A 78 -16.11 -4.07 -15.62
N PRO A 79 -16.55 -3.22 -14.68
CA PRO A 79 -17.20 -3.69 -13.45
C PRO A 79 -18.45 -4.50 -13.76
N THR A 80 -18.76 -5.49 -12.93
CA THR A 80 -20.07 -6.16 -12.97
C THR A 80 -21.16 -5.24 -12.44
N ALA A 81 -20.85 -4.45 -11.41
CA ALA A 81 -21.72 -3.40 -10.88
C ALA A 81 -20.87 -2.27 -10.28
N GLY A 82 -21.50 -1.14 -10.01
CA GLY A 82 -20.84 0.08 -9.52
C GLY A 82 -20.32 0.98 -10.64
N ARG A 83 -19.68 2.09 -10.26
CA ARG A 83 -19.19 3.12 -11.18
C ARG A 83 -17.77 3.56 -10.82
N VAL A 84 -17.03 4.00 -11.83
CA VAL A 84 -15.74 4.67 -11.66
C VAL A 84 -15.89 6.09 -12.17
N LEU A 85 -15.67 7.09 -11.32
CA LEU A 85 -15.70 8.48 -11.70
C LEU A 85 -14.28 9.05 -11.72
N PHE A 86 -13.95 9.79 -12.77
CA PHE A 86 -12.69 10.51 -12.91
C PHE A 86 -13.00 11.99 -13.19
N ASP A 87 -12.55 12.88 -12.30
CA ASP A 87 -12.93 14.30 -12.30
C ASP A 87 -14.46 14.50 -12.43
N GLY A 88 -15.24 13.66 -11.73
CA GLY A 88 -16.70 13.66 -11.75
C GLY A 88 -17.35 13.03 -12.99
N ARG A 89 -16.57 12.63 -14.01
CA ARG A 89 -17.07 11.93 -15.20
C ARG A 89 -17.08 10.42 -14.99
N ASP A 90 -18.24 9.80 -15.18
CA ASP A 90 -18.39 8.34 -15.13
C ASP A 90 -17.66 7.68 -16.32
N LEU A 91 -16.59 6.93 -16.02
CA LEU A 91 -15.80 6.18 -16.99
C LEU A 91 -16.52 4.93 -17.49
N THR A 92 -17.39 4.34 -16.67
CA THR A 92 -18.11 3.09 -17.00
C THR A 92 -19.22 3.31 -18.03
N ALA A 93 -19.74 4.54 -18.11
CA ALA A 93 -20.75 4.94 -19.08
C ALA A 93 -20.16 5.43 -20.43
N LEU A 94 -18.83 5.49 -20.57
CA LEU A 94 -18.19 6.01 -21.77
C LEU A 94 -18.23 5.03 -22.94
N SER A 95 -18.33 5.60 -24.15
CA SER A 95 -18.09 4.82 -25.35
C SER A 95 -16.64 4.31 -25.36
N PRO A 96 -16.34 3.17 -26.02
CA PRO A 96 -14.97 2.68 -26.14
C PRO A 96 -13.99 3.69 -26.75
N ARG A 97 -14.48 4.61 -27.60
CA ARG A 97 -13.68 5.68 -28.18
C ARG A 97 -13.32 6.74 -27.14
N ASP A 98 -14.30 7.22 -26.39
CA ASP A 98 -14.07 8.25 -25.37
C ASP A 98 -13.20 7.73 -24.22
N LEU A 99 -13.42 6.47 -23.82
CA LEU A 99 -12.59 5.82 -22.81
C LEU A 99 -11.12 5.72 -23.26
N ARG A 100 -10.87 5.40 -24.54
CA ARG A 100 -9.50 5.42 -25.11
C ARG A 100 -8.89 6.81 -25.07
N THR A 101 -9.65 7.86 -25.36
CA THR A 101 -9.17 9.24 -25.29
C THR A 101 -8.82 9.65 -23.86
N VAL A 102 -9.65 9.30 -22.87
CA VAL A 102 -9.33 9.55 -21.46
C VAL A 102 -8.06 8.80 -21.07
N ARG A 103 -7.95 7.51 -21.41
CA ARG A 103 -6.76 6.70 -21.11
C ARG A 103 -5.51 7.16 -21.85
N SER A 104 -5.61 7.76 -23.03
CA SER A 104 -4.42 8.23 -23.71
C SER A 104 -3.93 9.57 -23.16
N THR A 105 -4.79 10.40 -22.57
CA THR A 105 -4.45 11.79 -22.21
C THR A 105 -4.47 12.10 -20.71
N LYS A 106 -5.16 11.30 -19.90
CA LYS A 106 -5.43 11.60 -18.48
C LYS A 106 -4.97 10.54 -17.50
N ILE A 107 -4.85 9.29 -17.93
CA ILE A 107 -4.50 8.16 -17.07
C ILE A 107 -3.31 7.43 -17.66
N SER A 108 -2.26 7.24 -16.89
CA SER A 108 -1.11 6.42 -17.28
C SER A 108 -0.97 5.22 -16.35
N MET A 109 -0.48 4.10 -16.89
CA MET A 109 -0.34 2.85 -16.16
C MET A 109 1.10 2.35 -16.19
N VAL A 110 1.60 1.93 -15.02
CA VAL A 110 2.90 1.27 -14.83
C VAL A 110 2.63 -0.15 -14.35
N PHE A 111 3.10 -1.14 -15.11
CA PHE A 111 2.86 -2.55 -14.85
C PHE A 111 3.94 -3.16 -13.94
N GLN A 112 3.61 -4.31 -13.34
CA GLN A 112 4.52 -5.11 -12.51
C GLN A 112 5.74 -5.60 -13.29
N HIS A 113 5.51 -6.12 -14.50
CA HIS A 113 6.57 -6.40 -15.45
C HIS A 113 6.75 -5.19 -16.37
N PHE A 114 7.99 -4.83 -16.66
CA PHE A 114 8.38 -3.58 -17.32
C PHE A 114 7.57 -3.26 -18.59
N ALA A 115 7.07 -4.31 -19.27
CA ALA A 115 6.19 -4.22 -20.44
C ALA A 115 6.76 -3.23 -21.49
N LEU A 116 8.08 -3.22 -21.62
CA LEU A 116 8.79 -2.46 -22.64
C LEU A 116 8.72 -3.23 -23.95
N PHE A 117 8.62 -2.51 -25.05
CA PHE A 117 8.68 -3.08 -26.38
C PHE A 117 10.14 -3.42 -26.68
N PRO A 118 10.50 -4.71 -26.86
CA PRO A 118 11.89 -5.12 -27.04
C PRO A 118 12.45 -4.70 -28.41
N HIS A 119 11.57 -4.41 -29.37
CA HIS A 119 11.89 -3.96 -30.72
C HIS A 119 11.91 -2.42 -30.84
N ARG A 120 11.90 -1.70 -29.71
CA ARG A 120 12.03 -0.25 -29.64
C ARG A 120 13.14 0.11 -28.67
N ASN A 121 13.88 1.17 -28.95
CA ASN A 121 14.87 1.69 -28.00
C ASN A 121 14.18 2.39 -26.80
N VAL A 122 14.98 2.85 -25.84
CA VAL A 122 14.51 3.54 -24.63
C VAL A 122 13.69 4.79 -24.94
N LEU A 123 14.16 5.64 -25.86
CA LEU A 123 13.45 6.87 -26.26
C LEU A 123 12.11 6.56 -26.90
N GLU A 124 12.06 5.58 -27.79
CA GLU A 124 10.84 5.15 -28.48
C GLU A 124 9.84 4.50 -27.52
N ASN A 125 10.32 3.78 -26.51
CA ASN A 125 9.48 3.26 -25.44
C ASN A 125 8.86 4.40 -24.63
N ALA A 126 9.67 5.39 -24.22
CA ALA A 126 9.20 6.54 -23.47
C ALA A 126 8.22 7.42 -24.27
N ALA A 127 8.48 7.61 -25.57
CA ALA A 127 7.65 8.41 -26.48
C ALA A 127 6.37 7.73 -26.96
N TYR A 128 6.19 6.42 -26.72
CA TYR A 128 5.12 5.63 -27.31
C TYR A 128 3.71 6.17 -27.02
N GLY A 129 3.45 6.61 -25.78
CA GLY A 129 2.14 7.18 -25.42
C GLY A 129 1.80 8.43 -26.23
N LEU A 130 2.78 9.28 -26.49
CA LEU A 130 2.66 10.49 -27.30
C LEU A 130 2.50 10.19 -28.80
N GLU A 131 3.15 9.14 -29.29
CA GLU A 131 2.94 8.62 -30.65
C GLU A 131 1.48 8.19 -30.86
N VAL A 132 0.89 7.47 -29.90
CA VAL A 132 -0.51 7.05 -29.95
C VAL A 132 -1.48 8.23 -29.86
N GLN A 133 -1.11 9.30 -29.14
CA GLN A 133 -1.86 10.56 -29.11
C GLN A 133 -1.78 11.36 -30.42
N GLY A 134 -0.87 11.01 -31.34
CA GLY A 134 -0.64 11.74 -32.59
C GLY A 134 0.25 12.97 -32.45
N VAL A 135 1.03 13.08 -31.36
CA VAL A 135 1.97 14.19 -31.15
C VAL A 135 3.11 14.13 -32.19
N PRO A 136 3.48 15.28 -32.80
CA PRO A 136 4.56 15.33 -33.79
C PRO A 136 5.88 14.75 -33.25
N ARG A 137 6.66 14.11 -34.14
CA ARG A 137 7.87 13.38 -33.77
C ARG A 137 8.87 14.20 -32.96
N ALA A 138 9.13 15.44 -33.37
CA ALA A 138 10.07 16.31 -32.67
C ALA A 138 9.62 16.59 -31.23
N GLU A 139 8.35 16.95 -31.05
CA GLU A 139 7.78 17.26 -29.73
C GLU A 139 7.77 16.03 -28.81
N ARG A 140 7.37 14.87 -29.33
CA ARG A 140 7.34 13.65 -28.50
C ARG A 140 8.73 13.17 -28.10
N GLU A 141 9.74 13.33 -28.96
CA GLU A 141 11.13 12.98 -28.62
C GLU A 141 11.66 13.94 -27.55
N THR A 142 11.39 15.25 -27.64
CA THR A 142 11.75 16.21 -26.58
C THR A 142 11.14 15.84 -25.22
N ARG A 143 9.82 15.64 -25.18
CA ARG A 143 9.11 15.29 -23.93
C ARG A 143 9.56 13.95 -23.35
N ALA A 144 9.83 12.97 -24.21
CA ALA A 144 10.34 11.67 -23.79
C ALA A 144 11.75 11.77 -23.20
N THR A 145 12.64 12.55 -23.81
CA THR A 145 13.99 12.82 -23.28
C THR A 145 13.91 13.50 -21.91
N GLU A 146 13.09 14.54 -21.76
CA GLU A 146 12.88 15.21 -20.47
C GLU A 146 12.38 14.24 -19.40
N ALA A 147 11.43 13.35 -19.74
CA ALA A 147 10.93 12.34 -18.82
C ALA A 147 12.01 11.30 -18.45
N LEU A 148 12.88 10.92 -19.40
CA LEU A 148 14.00 10.02 -19.13
C LEU A 148 15.05 10.67 -18.22
N GLU A 149 15.36 11.95 -18.43
CA GLU A 149 16.25 12.72 -17.56
C GLU A 149 15.72 12.81 -16.13
N LEU A 150 14.41 13.09 -15.97
CA LEU A 150 13.74 13.09 -14.66
C LEU A 150 13.82 11.74 -13.96
N CYS A 151 13.82 10.64 -14.72
CA CYS A 151 14.00 9.29 -14.20
C CYS A 151 15.47 8.87 -14.06
N GLY A 152 16.44 9.78 -14.28
CA GLY A 152 17.87 9.51 -14.17
C GLY A 152 18.42 8.58 -15.26
N LEU A 153 17.84 8.62 -16.46
CA LEU A 153 18.23 7.82 -17.63
C LEU A 153 18.87 8.66 -18.75
N ALA A 154 19.37 9.86 -18.42
CA ALA A 154 20.11 10.70 -19.36
C ALA A 154 21.29 9.92 -19.98
N GLY A 155 21.39 9.93 -21.30
CA GLY A 155 22.43 9.23 -22.06
C GLY A 155 22.10 7.79 -22.45
N TRP A 156 20.96 7.24 -22.01
CA TRP A 156 20.50 5.88 -22.33
C TRP A 156 19.43 5.85 -23.42
N GLU A 157 19.12 6.98 -24.05
CA GLU A 157 17.98 7.15 -24.97
C GLU A 157 18.02 6.17 -26.16
N LYS A 158 19.23 5.83 -26.62
CA LYS A 158 19.47 4.97 -27.78
C LYS A 158 19.66 3.49 -27.42
N SER A 159 19.74 3.16 -26.14
CA SER A 159 19.91 1.78 -25.69
C SER A 159 18.65 0.96 -25.90
N TRP A 160 18.82 -0.36 -25.96
CA TRP A 160 17.74 -1.34 -26.06
C TRP A 160 17.37 -1.88 -24.68
N PRO A 161 16.11 -2.33 -24.45
CA PRO A 161 15.67 -2.80 -23.14
C PRO A 161 16.52 -3.94 -22.55
N ASP A 162 17.09 -4.81 -23.38
CA ASP A 162 17.96 -5.92 -22.98
C ASP A 162 19.37 -5.49 -22.57
N GLU A 163 19.77 -4.26 -22.90
CA GLU A 163 21.03 -3.65 -22.44
C GLU A 163 20.89 -3.00 -21.04
N LEU A 164 19.67 -2.97 -20.48
CA LEU A 164 19.36 -2.30 -19.22
C LEU A 164 19.19 -3.28 -18.06
N SER A 165 19.62 -2.86 -16.87
CA SER A 165 19.26 -3.54 -15.62
C SER A 165 17.73 -3.47 -15.37
N GLY A 166 17.18 -4.38 -14.56
CA GLY A 166 15.75 -4.38 -14.23
C GLY A 166 15.27 -3.05 -13.62
N GLY A 167 16.08 -2.42 -12.76
CA GLY A 167 15.77 -1.09 -12.21
C GLY A 167 15.71 0.00 -13.28
N MET A 168 16.61 -0.05 -14.26
CA MET A 168 16.60 0.88 -15.39
C MET A 168 15.39 0.64 -16.30
N GLN A 169 15.02 -0.61 -16.56
CA GLN A 169 13.80 -0.92 -17.31
C GLN A 169 12.55 -0.38 -16.62
N GLN A 170 12.49 -0.44 -15.28
CA GLN A 170 11.41 0.17 -14.51
C GLN A 170 11.38 1.69 -14.66
N ARG A 171 12.53 2.35 -14.60
CA ARG A 171 12.67 3.81 -14.82
C ARG A 171 12.20 4.21 -16.23
N VAL A 172 12.43 3.38 -17.26
CA VAL A 172 11.87 3.61 -18.61
C VAL A 172 10.35 3.50 -18.59
N GLY A 173 9.79 2.50 -17.91
CA GLY A 173 8.35 2.34 -17.76
C GLY A 173 7.69 3.54 -17.05
N LEU A 174 8.35 4.08 -16.02
CA LEU A 174 7.93 5.30 -15.33
C LEU A 174 8.07 6.54 -16.24
N ALA A 175 9.19 6.69 -16.94
CA ALA A 175 9.39 7.78 -17.90
C ALA A 175 8.31 7.78 -19.00
N ARG A 176 7.93 6.60 -19.51
CA ARG A 176 6.83 6.44 -20.47
C ARG A 176 5.50 6.96 -19.92
N ALA A 177 5.20 6.66 -18.66
CA ALA A 177 4.00 7.15 -17.99
C ALA A 177 4.04 8.68 -17.81
N LEU A 178 5.19 9.23 -17.41
CA LEU A 178 5.38 10.66 -17.16
C LEU A 178 5.38 11.50 -18.45
N ALA A 179 5.95 10.99 -19.55
CA ALA A 179 6.05 11.72 -20.82
C ALA A 179 4.68 12.17 -21.35
N THR A 180 3.63 11.38 -21.08
CA THR A 180 2.23 11.69 -21.46
C THR A 180 1.62 12.85 -20.70
N ASP A 181 2.24 13.30 -19.60
CA ASP A 181 1.74 14.31 -18.67
C ASP A 181 0.35 13.99 -18.07
N ALA A 182 0.03 12.70 -17.94
CA ALA A 182 -1.24 12.24 -17.36
C ALA A 182 -1.47 12.78 -15.94
N ASP A 183 -2.74 12.99 -15.57
CA ASP A 183 -3.16 13.53 -14.27
C ASP A 183 -3.17 12.44 -13.16
N LEU A 184 -3.36 11.18 -13.57
CA LEU A 184 -3.43 10.00 -12.72
C LEU A 184 -2.44 8.92 -13.18
N LEU A 185 -1.64 8.43 -12.24
CA LEU A 185 -0.72 7.30 -12.41
C LEU A 185 -1.27 6.08 -11.67
N LEU A 186 -1.51 4.99 -12.38
CA LEU A 186 -1.92 3.70 -11.85
C LEU A 186 -0.73 2.75 -11.85
N MET A 187 -0.33 2.23 -10.70
CA MET A 187 0.88 1.40 -10.55
C MET A 187 0.51 0.04 -9.95
N ASP A 188 0.80 -1.05 -10.65
CA ASP A 188 0.47 -2.43 -10.24
C ASP A 188 1.74 -3.17 -9.78
N GLU A 189 1.99 -3.25 -8.47
CA GLU A 189 3.14 -3.95 -7.86
C GLU A 189 4.50 -3.65 -8.52
N SER A 190 4.67 -2.40 -8.97
CA SER A 190 5.75 -1.99 -9.89
C SER A 190 7.16 -2.05 -9.29
N PHE A 191 7.29 -2.23 -7.98
CA PHE A 191 8.59 -2.35 -7.30
C PHE A 191 8.88 -3.75 -6.74
N SER A 192 7.90 -4.65 -6.81
CA SER A 192 7.98 -6.00 -6.22
C SER A 192 9.14 -6.83 -6.79
N ALA A 193 9.42 -6.70 -8.09
CA ALA A 193 10.45 -7.46 -8.80
C ALA A 193 11.88 -6.89 -8.63
N LEU A 194 12.05 -5.81 -7.88
CA LEU A 194 13.33 -5.11 -7.72
C LEU A 194 14.05 -5.51 -6.43
N ASP A 195 15.37 -5.54 -6.50
CA ASP A 195 16.26 -5.70 -5.35
C ASP A 195 16.02 -4.58 -4.31
N PRO A 196 16.21 -4.82 -3.00
CA PRO A 196 15.87 -3.86 -1.94
C PRO A 196 16.49 -2.46 -2.09
N LEU A 197 17.74 -2.38 -2.56
CA LEU A 197 18.42 -1.09 -2.77
C LEU A 197 17.79 -0.30 -3.93
N ILE A 198 17.57 -0.96 -5.07
CA ILE A 198 16.97 -0.36 -6.25
C ILE A 198 15.52 0.04 -5.95
N ARG A 199 14.77 -0.82 -5.26
CA ARG A 199 13.42 -0.55 -4.78
C ARG A 199 13.37 0.74 -3.96
N ARG A 200 14.25 0.89 -2.97
CA ARG A 200 14.31 2.09 -2.12
C ARG A 200 14.57 3.35 -2.93
N ASP A 201 15.54 3.29 -3.84
CA ASP A 201 15.87 4.40 -4.74
C ASP A 201 14.67 4.77 -5.64
N MET A 202 13.95 3.79 -6.19
CA MET A 202 12.71 4.02 -6.96
C MET A 202 11.58 4.64 -6.17
N GLN A 203 11.42 4.25 -4.92
CA GLN A 203 10.46 4.89 -4.02
C GLN A 203 10.81 6.36 -3.76
N ASP A 204 12.09 6.65 -3.51
CA ASP A 204 12.57 8.02 -3.29
C ASP A 204 12.36 8.88 -4.54
N GLN A 205 12.65 8.34 -5.73
CA GLN A 205 12.36 9.02 -6.99
C GLN A 205 10.86 9.29 -7.16
N LEU A 206 9.98 8.31 -6.85
CA LEU A 206 8.54 8.50 -6.95
C LEU A 206 8.04 9.63 -6.04
N LEU A 207 8.55 9.71 -4.81
CA LEU A 207 8.21 10.79 -3.87
C LEU A 207 8.67 12.15 -4.39
N VAL A 208 9.90 12.26 -4.89
CA VAL A 208 10.42 13.51 -5.49
C VAL A 208 9.57 13.93 -6.70
N LEU A 209 9.21 12.99 -7.56
CA LEU A 209 8.37 13.24 -8.73
C LEU A 209 6.96 13.67 -8.34
N GLN A 210 6.35 13.01 -7.35
CA GLN A 210 5.04 13.40 -6.84
C GLN A 210 5.09 14.81 -6.22
N GLN A 211 6.15 15.13 -5.45
CA GLN A 211 6.29 16.46 -4.84
C GLN A 211 6.44 17.55 -5.90
N ARG A 212 7.18 17.29 -6.98
CA ARG A 212 7.44 18.24 -8.06
C ARG A 212 6.26 18.40 -9.02
N LEU A 213 5.62 17.30 -9.40
CA LEU A 213 4.59 17.28 -10.45
C LEU A 213 3.16 17.26 -9.91
N LYS A 214 2.98 17.01 -8.60
CA LYS A 214 1.68 16.92 -7.90
C LYS A 214 0.67 16.02 -8.62
N LYS A 215 1.16 14.95 -9.25
CA LYS A 215 0.34 13.94 -9.91
C LYS A 215 -0.36 13.08 -8.87
N THR A 216 -1.56 12.60 -9.21
CA THR A 216 -2.30 11.67 -8.35
C THR A 216 -1.84 10.26 -8.65
N ILE A 217 -1.56 9.46 -7.62
CA ILE A 217 -1.00 8.12 -7.78
C ILE A 217 -1.90 7.11 -7.06
N VAL A 218 -2.33 6.06 -7.77
CA VAL A 218 -2.90 4.87 -7.15
C VAL A 218 -1.86 3.75 -7.26
N PHE A 219 -1.34 3.33 -6.12
CA PHE A 219 -0.23 2.39 -6.03
C PHE A 219 -0.67 1.09 -5.39
N ILE A 220 -0.44 -0.05 -6.05
CA ILE A 220 -0.72 -1.36 -5.50
C ILE A 220 0.56 -2.00 -5.02
N THR A 221 0.53 -2.52 -3.80
CA THR A 221 1.61 -3.32 -3.24
C THR A 221 1.08 -4.43 -2.34
N HIS A 222 1.92 -5.44 -2.10
CA HIS A 222 1.72 -6.42 -1.04
C HIS A 222 2.68 -6.17 0.14
N ASP A 223 3.61 -5.23 0.01
CA ASP A 223 4.61 -4.89 1.03
C ASP A 223 4.11 -3.68 1.84
N LEU A 224 3.99 -3.91 3.15
CA LEU A 224 3.47 -2.91 4.06
C LEU A 224 4.43 -1.75 4.31
N ASN A 225 5.75 -2.00 4.28
CA ASN A 225 6.72 -0.93 4.44
C ASN A 225 6.65 0.04 3.25
N GLU A 226 6.33 -0.45 2.05
CA GLU A 226 6.09 0.42 0.89
C GLU A 226 4.83 1.24 1.07
N ALA A 227 3.74 0.61 1.54
CA ALA A 227 2.48 1.29 1.76
C ALA A 227 2.61 2.42 2.79
N MET A 228 3.31 2.15 3.90
CA MET A 228 3.53 3.11 4.97
C MET A 228 4.48 4.24 4.57
N ARG A 229 5.47 3.95 3.71
CA ARG A 229 6.44 4.96 3.25
C ARG A 229 5.89 5.88 2.17
N LEU A 230 5.08 5.35 1.25
CA LEU A 230 4.60 6.08 0.07
C LEU A 230 3.20 6.66 0.24
N GLY A 231 2.32 5.99 0.99
CA GLY A 231 0.90 6.26 0.98
C GLY A 231 0.47 7.37 1.91
N ASP A 232 -0.19 8.39 1.37
CA ASP A 232 -0.94 9.37 2.17
C ASP A 232 -2.21 8.73 2.75
N ARG A 233 -2.86 7.86 1.96
CA ARG A 233 -4.01 7.04 2.37
C ARG A 233 -3.81 5.63 1.86
N ILE A 234 -4.20 4.68 2.69
CA ILE A 234 -4.03 3.25 2.45
C ILE A 234 -5.41 2.58 2.56
N ALA A 235 -5.74 1.76 1.56
CA ALA A 235 -6.86 0.84 1.58
C ALA A 235 -6.34 -0.59 1.71
N VAL A 236 -6.71 -1.26 2.80
CA VAL A 236 -6.40 -2.66 3.04
C VAL A 236 -7.50 -3.52 2.44
N MET A 237 -7.14 -4.40 1.51
CA MET A 237 -8.06 -5.31 0.85
C MET A 237 -7.89 -6.75 1.34
N ARG A 238 -9.02 -7.40 1.62
CA ARG A 238 -9.13 -8.82 1.93
C ARG A 238 -10.35 -9.38 1.22
N ASP A 239 -10.18 -10.53 0.58
CA ASP A 239 -11.29 -11.25 -0.04
C ASP A 239 -12.18 -10.42 -0.99
N GLY A 240 -11.56 -9.52 -1.75
CA GLY A 240 -12.24 -8.63 -2.68
C GLY A 240 -12.87 -7.40 -2.04
N ARG A 241 -12.89 -7.29 -0.71
CA ARG A 241 -13.45 -6.16 0.04
C ARG A 241 -12.34 -5.25 0.57
N ILE A 242 -12.65 -3.97 0.72
CA ILE A 242 -11.82 -3.05 1.49
C ILE A 242 -12.22 -3.23 2.96
N VAL A 243 -11.30 -3.72 3.79
CA VAL A 243 -11.56 -3.98 5.22
C VAL A 243 -11.21 -2.78 6.10
N GLN A 244 -10.25 -1.96 5.68
CA GLN A 244 -9.90 -0.73 6.35
C GLN A 244 -9.39 0.30 5.35
N LEU A 245 -9.73 1.55 5.60
CA LEU A 245 -9.22 2.70 4.87
C LEU A 245 -8.81 3.78 5.88
N GLY A 246 -7.60 4.32 5.76
CA GLY A 246 -7.07 5.32 6.69
C GLY A 246 -5.69 5.82 6.30
N THR A 247 -5.09 6.65 7.15
CA THR A 247 -3.67 7.00 7.03
C THR A 247 -2.79 5.83 7.48
N ALA A 248 -1.49 5.92 7.21
CA ALA A 248 -0.49 4.99 7.73
C ALA A 248 -0.59 4.88 9.27
N GLU A 249 -0.70 6.01 9.96
CA GLU A 249 -0.86 6.07 11.42
C GLU A 249 -2.17 5.44 11.89
N ASP A 250 -3.29 5.70 11.23
CA ASP A 250 -4.59 5.11 11.59
C ASP A 250 -4.54 3.58 11.56
N ILE A 251 -3.92 3.01 10.52
CA ILE A 251 -3.81 1.57 10.35
C ILE A 251 -2.91 0.96 11.44
N LEU A 252 -1.83 1.63 11.83
CA LEU A 252 -0.90 1.14 12.86
C LEU A 252 -1.46 1.26 14.28
N VAL A 253 -2.15 2.36 14.58
CA VAL A 253 -2.63 2.67 15.94
C VAL A 253 -4.00 2.04 16.20
N ARG A 254 -4.84 1.91 15.16
CA ARG A 254 -6.22 1.44 15.25
C ARG A 254 -6.53 0.46 14.11
N PRO A 255 -5.92 -0.73 14.10
CA PRO A 255 -6.31 -1.77 13.14
C PRO A 255 -7.79 -2.12 13.32
N ALA A 256 -8.52 -2.31 12.21
CA ALA A 256 -9.96 -2.53 12.21
C ALA A 256 -10.34 -3.93 12.69
N ASP A 257 -9.51 -4.93 12.42
CA ASP A 257 -9.72 -6.33 12.82
C ASP A 257 -8.37 -7.05 13.05
N ASP A 258 -8.45 -8.30 13.52
CA ASP A 258 -7.28 -9.16 13.77
C ASP A 258 -6.47 -9.43 12.50
N TYR A 259 -7.12 -9.41 11.33
CA TYR A 259 -6.43 -9.54 10.06
C TYR A 259 -5.50 -8.35 9.89
N VAL A 260 -6.00 -7.10 9.90
CA VAL A 260 -5.16 -5.91 9.77
C VAL A 260 -4.09 -5.87 10.86
N ALA A 261 -4.45 -6.21 12.10
CA ALA A 261 -3.49 -6.27 13.20
C ALA A 261 -2.34 -7.26 12.94
N SER A 262 -2.62 -8.43 12.34
CA SER A 262 -1.60 -9.40 11.95
C SER A 262 -0.71 -8.90 10.80
N PHE A 263 -1.25 -8.11 9.87
CA PHE A 263 -0.48 -7.54 8.76
C PHE A 263 0.58 -6.55 9.23
N ILE A 264 0.29 -5.78 10.28
CA ILE A 264 1.12 -4.69 10.75
C ILE A 264 2.18 -5.10 11.79
N GLN A 265 2.29 -6.39 12.13
CA GLN A 265 3.19 -6.85 13.20
C GLN A 265 4.67 -6.58 12.90
N ASP A 266 5.08 -6.78 11.64
CA ASP A 266 6.49 -6.65 11.23
C ASP A 266 6.86 -5.25 10.72
N VAL A 267 6.01 -4.24 10.94
CA VAL A 267 6.28 -2.86 10.53
C VAL A 267 7.14 -2.16 11.56
N ASP A 268 8.18 -1.50 11.07
CA ASP A 268 8.95 -0.55 11.88
C ASP A 268 8.13 0.72 12.17
N ARG A 269 7.40 0.70 13.28
CA ARG A 269 6.55 1.80 13.75
C ARG A 269 7.33 3.08 14.01
N SER A 270 8.63 2.98 14.32
CA SER A 270 9.45 4.15 14.65
C SER A 270 9.62 5.13 13.49
N ARG A 271 9.46 4.63 12.26
CA ARG A 271 9.66 5.39 11.01
C ARG A 271 8.37 5.92 10.41
N VAL A 272 7.24 5.64 11.05
CA VAL A 272 5.90 5.98 10.55
C VAL A 272 5.14 6.81 11.58
N LEU A 273 5.20 6.44 12.86
CA LEU A 273 4.47 7.16 13.90
C LEU A 273 5.17 8.46 14.27
N THR A 274 4.37 9.50 14.44
CA THR A 274 4.80 10.82 14.89
C THR A 274 4.61 11.01 16.40
N ALA A 275 5.21 12.07 16.95
CA ALA A 275 5.05 12.46 18.34
C ALA A 275 3.58 12.67 18.71
N SER A 276 2.81 13.28 17.80
CA SER A 276 1.38 13.50 17.98
C SER A 276 0.57 12.21 18.11
N ALA A 277 0.98 11.14 17.41
CA ALA A 277 0.30 9.85 17.45
C ALA A 277 0.54 9.08 18.76
N VAL A 278 1.66 9.34 19.44
CA VAL A 278 2.07 8.62 20.65
C VAL A 278 1.95 9.43 21.93
N MET A 279 1.77 10.74 21.86
CA MET A 279 1.67 11.62 23.04
C MET A 279 0.43 11.33 23.90
N THR A 280 0.52 11.67 25.18
CA THR A 280 -0.60 11.75 26.10
C THR A 280 -0.99 13.21 26.29
N GLY A 281 -2.28 13.50 26.08
CA GLY A 281 -2.82 14.86 26.19
C GLY A 281 -3.00 15.30 27.63
N GLY A 282 -2.88 16.61 27.88
CA GLY A 282 -3.24 17.23 29.16
C GLY A 282 -2.24 17.06 30.30
N ALA A 283 -1.10 16.40 30.07
CA ALA A 283 -0.02 16.32 31.05
C ALA A 283 0.98 17.46 30.83
N THR A 284 1.07 18.39 31.79
CA THR A 284 2.33 19.09 32.05
C THR A 284 3.36 18.04 32.44
N PRO A 285 4.64 18.17 32.05
CA PRO A 285 5.65 17.18 32.42
C PRO A 285 5.75 17.11 33.95
N ALA A 286 5.06 16.14 34.54
CA ALA A 286 5.33 15.71 35.89
C ALA A 286 6.80 15.28 35.87
N ASP A 287 7.57 15.79 36.81
CA ASP A 287 9.00 15.48 36.99
C ASP A 287 10.00 16.25 36.10
N CYS A 288 9.61 17.34 35.43
CA CYS A 288 10.59 18.27 34.85
C CYS A 288 11.26 19.12 35.97
N PRO A 289 12.57 18.97 36.24
CA PRO A 289 13.24 19.76 37.27
C PRO A 289 13.21 21.26 36.93
N ALA A 290 13.03 22.11 37.94
CA ALA A 290 13.09 23.56 37.72
C ALA A 290 14.45 23.97 37.14
N GLY A 291 14.45 24.55 35.93
CA GLY A 291 15.67 24.92 35.19
C GLY A 291 16.16 23.88 34.18
N CYS A 292 15.37 22.86 33.87
CA CYS A 292 15.66 21.93 32.80
C CYS A 292 15.46 22.57 31.42
N ASP A 293 16.49 22.50 30.57
CA ASP A 293 16.46 22.93 29.17
C ASP A 293 15.88 21.81 28.30
N CYS A 294 14.67 21.36 28.64
CA CYS A 294 14.04 20.21 28.00
C CYS A 294 13.80 20.47 26.51
N GLU A 295 14.49 19.71 25.66
CA GLU A 295 14.36 19.79 24.21
C GLU A 295 12.93 19.40 23.82
N ALA A 296 12.14 20.39 23.41
CA ALA A 296 10.79 20.19 22.92
C ALA A 296 10.81 19.80 21.44
N VAL A 297 9.87 18.95 21.05
CA VAL A 297 9.75 18.41 19.70
C VAL A 297 8.43 18.82 19.07
N GLY A 298 8.41 18.91 17.75
CA GLY A 298 7.19 19.21 17.00
C GLY A 298 6.23 18.00 16.97
N PRO A 299 4.94 18.22 16.68
CA PRO A 299 3.95 17.14 16.56
C PRO A 299 4.30 16.13 15.46
N ASP A 300 4.96 16.58 14.38
CA ASP A 300 5.32 15.77 13.21
C ASP A 300 6.67 15.03 13.37
N THR A 301 7.35 15.17 14.51
CA THR A 301 8.64 14.49 14.75
C THR A 301 8.43 12.98 14.83
N LEU A 302 9.20 12.21 14.06
CA LEU A 302 9.10 10.75 14.03
C LEU A 302 9.56 10.12 15.35
N VAL A 303 8.94 9.01 15.73
CA VAL A 303 9.30 8.23 16.92
C VAL A 303 10.79 7.84 16.94
N ALA A 304 11.40 7.53 15.79
CA ALA A 304 12.83 7.25 15.70
C ALA A 304 13.70 8.44 16.18
N ASP A 305 13.32 9.67 15.84
CA ASP A 305 14.02 10.88 16.26
C ASP A 305 13.69 11.22 17.73
N LEU A 306 12.45 10.95 18.16
CA LEU A 306 12.05 11.06 19.58
C LEU A 306 12.89 10.17 20.47
N CYS A 307 13.26 8.97 20.03
CA CYS A 307 14.15 8.08 20.79
C CYS A 307 15.52 8.71 21.03
N ALA A 308 16.05 9.47 20.07
CA ALA A 308 17.33 10.15 20.22
C ALA A 308 17.26 11.29 21.25
N VAL A 309 16.13 12.02 21.27
CA VAL A 309 15.87 13.09 22.25
C VAL A 309 15.63 12.48 23.64
N ALA A 310 14.76 11.48 23.74
CA ALA A 310 14.44 10.78 24.99
C ALA A 310 15.67 10.09 25.61
N ALA A 311 16.63 9.62 24.81
CA ALA A 311 17.87 9.06 25.33
C ALA A 311 18.78 10.10 26.03
N ARG A 312 18.60 11.39 25.73
CA ARG A 312 19.35 12.50 26.33
C ARG A 312 18.60 13.17 27.47
N ALA A 313 17.27 13.03 27.51
CA ALA A 313 16.42 13.62 28.52
C ALA A 313 16.08 12.59 29.63
N PRO A 314 16.27 12.91 30.92
CA PRO A 314 15.93 12.01 32.02
C PRO A 314 14.43 12.02 32.39
N HIS A 315 13.59 12.74 31.63
CA HIS A 315 12.16 12.94 31.89
C HIS A 315 11.36 12.84 30.56
N PRO A 316 10.01 12.78 30.62
CA PRO A 316 9.17 12.74 29.42
C PRO A 316 9.46 13.89 28.44
N VAL A 317 9.41 13.57 27.13
CA VAL A 317 9.66 14.55 26.06
C VAL A 317 8.39 15.38 25.83
N THR A 318 8.51 16.69 25.76
CA THR A 318 7.36 17.60 25.57
C THR A 318 7.12 17.84 24.08
N VAL A 319 5.87 17.71 23.64
CA VAL A 319 5.45 18.00 22.26
C VAL A 319 4.83 19.39 22.22
N GLN A 320 5.36 20.26 21.35
CA GLN A 320 4.93 21.65 21.23
C GLN A 320 4.54 22.00 19.79
N ASP A 321 3.54 22.86 19.64
CA ASP A 321 3.25 23.50 18.35
C ASP A 321 4.30 24.58 18.02
N SER A 322 4.30 25.04 16.77
CA SER A 322 5.04 26.17 16.23
C SER A 322 4.95 27.47 17.06
N ASP A 323 3.83 27.67 17.77
CA ASP A 323 3.60 28.81 18.67
C ASP A 323 4.16 28.59 20.10
N GLY A 324 4.83 27.47 20.37
CA GLY A 324 5.38 27.11 21.67
C GLY A 324 4.35 26.57 22.67
N ALA A 325 3.11 26.34 22.24
CA ALA A 325 2.06 25.75 23.07
C ALA A 325 2.30 24.25 23.27
N VAL A 326 2.26 23.78 24.52
CA VAL A 326 2.41 22.36 24.86
C VAL A 326 1.14 21.59 24.46
N LEU A 327 1.28 20.68 23.51
CA LEU A 327 0.21 19.81 23.03
C LEU A 327 0.07 18.53 23.88
N GLY A 328 1.20 18.04 24.41
CA GLY A 328 1.25 16.85 25.25
C GLY A 328 2.67 16.45 25.62
N VAL A 329 2.80 15.28 26.24
CA VAL A 329 4.10 14.68 26.59
C VAL A 329 4.17 13.24 26.10
N VAL A 330 5.38 12.76 25.85
CA VAL A 330 5.66 11.37 25.49
C VAL A 330 6.48 10.74 26.63
N PRO A 331 5.86 9.93 27.51
CA PRO A 331 6.59 9.15 28.51
C PRO A 331 7.52 8.11 27.87
N THR A 332 8.67 7.86 28.49
CA THR A 332 9.65 6.89 27.99
C THR A 332 9.07 5.48 27.92
N GLU A 333 8.21 5.10 28.87
CA GLU A 333 7.54 3.80 28.90
C GLU A 333 6.64 3.61 27.68
N ARG A 334 5.94 4.68 27.28
CA ARG A 334 5.06 4.67 26.12
C ARG A 334 5.86 4.60 24.81
N LEU A 335 6.98 5.31 24.76
CA LEU A 335 7.93 5.21 23.64
C LEU A 335 8.49 3.79 23.50
N LEU A 336 8.91 3.17 24.61
CA LEU A 336 9.39 1.79 24.64
C LEU A 336 8.30 0.78 24.26
N ALA A 337 7.06 0.97 24.71
CA ALA A 337 5.93 0.11 24.36
C ALA A 337 5.64 0.14 22.85
N VAL A 338 5.65 1.33 22.25
CA VAL A 338 5.45 1.52 20.81
C VAL A 338 6.58 0.85 20.01
N MET A 339 7.84 0.99 20.44
CA MET A 339 8.98 0.29 19.82
C MET A 339 8.92 -1.22 20.01
N GLY A 340 8.41 -1.69 21.15
CA GLY A 340 8.25 -3.11 21.47
C GLY A 340 7.07 -3.80 20.79
N GLY A 341 6.33 -3.10 19.92
CA GLY A 341 5.19 -3.68 19.21
C GLY A 341 3.88 -3.72 20.01
N LEU A 342 3.85 -3.21 21.24
CA LEU A 342 2.62 -3.05 22.02
C LEU A 342 1.81 -1.88 21.45
N GLY A 343 0.49 -2.03 21.35
CA GLY A 343 -0.38 -0.99 20.79
C GLY A 343 -0.29 0.29 21.64
N ALA A 344 -0.43 1.47 21.01
CA ALA A 344 -0.39 2.75 21.73
C ALA A 344 -1.47 2.88 22.82
N LYS A 345 -2.51 2.02 22.79
CA LYS A 345 -3.54 1.89 23.83
C LYS A 345 -3.18 0.92 24.96
N ASP A 346 -2.32 -0.07 24.69
CA ASP A 346 -1.87 -1.06 25.68
C ASP A 346 -0.69 -0.55 26.51
N ALA A 347 -0.03 0.50 26.02
CA ALA A 347 0.89 1.34 26.77
C ALA A 347 0.10 2.20 27.77
N GLY A 348 -0.36 1.58 28.85
CA GLY A 348 -1.22 2.21 29.86
C GLY A 348 -0.74 3.60 30.27
N ASP A 349 -1.69 4.50 30.53
CA ASP A 349 -1.35 5.82 31.06
C ASP A 349 -0.65 5.64 32.42
N PRO A 350 0.53 6.26 32.63
CA PRO A 350 1.21 6.16 33.92
C PRO A 350 0.37 6.74 35.09
N ALA A 351 -0.69 7.48 34.78
CA ALA A 351 -1.67 7.99 35.75
C ALA A 351 -2.62 6.91 36.33
N ASP A 352 -2.76 5.75 35.69
CA ASP A 352 -3.72 4.70 36.11
C ASP A 352 -3.08 3.56 36.94
N ALA A 353 -1.76 3.59 37.15
CA ALA A 353 -1.04 2.63 38.00
C ALA A 353 -1.18 2.92 39.52
N GLY A 354 -2.30 3.51 39.92
CA GLY A 354 -2.47 4.16 41.21
C GLY A 354 -3.49 3.55 42.17
N THR A 355 -4.27 2.52 41.84
CA THR A 355 -5.13 1.83 42.82
C THR A 355 -5.56 0.44 42.34
N GLY A 356 -4.82 -0.61 42.72
CA GLY A 356 -5.21 -2.00 42.45
C GLY A 356 -4.66 -2.93 43.52
N GLY A 357 -5.53 -3.44 44.38
CA GLY A 357 -5.20 -4.17 45.60
C GLY A 357 -4.40 -5.45 45.40
N ARG A 358 -3.55 -5.74 46.39
CA ARG A 358 -2.84 -7.01 46.56
C ARG A 358 -3.79 -8.21 46.45
N ALA A 359 -3.62 -9.03 45.42
CA ALA A 359 -4.14 -10.39 45.39
C ALA A 359 -3.08 -11.37 45.94
N ALA A 360 -3.48 -12.17 46.93
CA ALA A 360 -2.67 -13.17 47.61
C ALA A 360 -2.35 -14.40 46.72
N PRO A 361 -1.29 -15.17 47.00
CA PRO A 361 -0.94 -16.33 46.19
C PRO A 361 -1.77 -17.56 46.61
N PRO A 362 -2.19 -18.45 45.68
CA PRO A 362 -2.72 -19.75 46.07
C PRO A 362 -1.56 -20.71 46.32
N GLY A 363 -1.53 -21.28 47.54
CA GLY A 363 -0.62 -22.32 47.94
C GLY A 363 -1.03 -23.71 47.44
N GLY A 364 -0.01 -24.47 47.03
CA GLY A 364 0.24 -25.88 47.34
C GLY A 364 -0.89 -26.92 47.26
N GLY A 365 -0.67 -27.93 46.41
CA GLY A 365 -0.71 -29.31 46.89
C GLY A 365 -1.19 -30.41 45.93
N LYS A 366 -0.22 -31.25 45.53
CA LYS A 366 -0.31 -32.73 45.32
C LYS A 366 -1.10 -33.22 44.08
N ALA A 367 -0.75 -34.30 43.38
CA ALA A 367 0.34 -35.28 43.38
C ALA A 367 0.20 -36.21 42.15
N ALA A 368 1.18 -37.12 41.98
CA ALA A 368 1.27 -38.29 41.05
C ALA A 368 1.81 -37.96 39.65
N ALA A 369 3.05 -38.25 39.25
CA ALA A 369 3.96 -39.41 39.36
C ALA A 369 3.69 -40.57 38.36
N ARG A 370 4.74 -40.86 37.57
CA ARG A 370 5.04 -42.06 36.75
C ARG A 370 4.26 -42.17 35.42
N GLY A 371 4.84 -42.60 34.30
CA GLY A 371 6.10 -43.31 34.07
C GLY A 371 6.49 -43.37 32.59
N LYS A 372 7.64 -43.99 32.37
CA LYS A 372 8.49 -44.03 31.18
C LYS A 372 7.90 -44.82 29.99
N ALA A 373 8.33 -44.37 28.80
CA ALA A 373 8.89 -45.12 27.66
C ALA A 373 8.14 -46.32 27.05
N GLY A 374 8.09 -46.34 25.71
CA GLY A 374 8.09 -47.60 24.96
C GLY A 374 7.55 -47.53 23.53
N ALA A 375 8.47 -47.78 22.58
CA ALA A 375 8.30 -48.55 21.33
C ALA A 375 7.63 -47.93 20.08
N GLU A 376 8.53 -47.58 19.13
CA GLU A 376 8.65 -48.08 17.75
C GLU A 376 7.49 -48.71 16.95
N SER A 377 7.66 -48.55 15.62
CA SER A 377 7.08 -49.26 14.47
C SER A 377 5.78 -48.66 13.89
N GLY A 378 5.57 -48.58 12.58
CA GLY A 378 6.38 -48.94 11.43
C GLY A 378 5.58 -48.64 10.14
N ALA A 379 6.30 -48.30 9.08
CA ALA A 379 5.99 -48.40 7.66
C ALA A 379 4.51 -48.36 7.16
N LYS A 380 4.25 -47.49 6.17
CA LYS A 380 4.00 -47.94 4.78
C LYS A 380 3.93 -46.81 3.77
N ALA A 381 4.57 -47.08 2.63
CA ALA A 381 4.57 -46.30 1.42
C ALA A 381 3.30 -46.52 0.58
N ALA A 382 2.94 -45.50 -0.22
CA ALA A 382 2.21 -45.61 -1.48
C ALA A 382 2.56 -44.35 -2.31
N THR A 383 3.55 -44.38 -3.20
CA THR A 383 3.42 -44.56 -4.66
C THR A 383 2.26 -43.81 -5.33
N GLY A 384 2.63 -42.76 -6.07
CA GLY A 384 2.36 -42.68 -7.51
C GLY A 384 1.13 -41.89 -7.96
N ALA A 385 1.36 -40.70 -8.54
CA ALA A 385 0.91 -40.33 -9.88
C ALA A 385 1.30 -38.86 -10.17
N GLY A 386 2.29 -38.65 -11.03
CA GLY A 386 2.47 -37.38 -11.73
C GLY A 386 1.58 -37.32 -12.97
N ILE A 387 1.29 -36.09 -13.44
CA ILE A 387 0.78 -35.66 -14.77
C ILE A 387 0.56 -34.11 -14.65
N PRO A 388 0.77 -33.28 -15.71
CA PRO A 388 2.04 -32.59 -15.95
C PRO A 388 1.91 -31.06 -15.93
N ALA A 389 3.05 -30.37 -15.87
CA ALA A 389 3.15 -28.94 -16.15
C ALA A 389 2.89 -28.67 -17.64
N GLN A 390 1.80 -27.97 -17.97
CA GLN A 390 1.60 -27.37 -19.29
C GLN A 390 2.07 -25.92 -19.28
N SER A 391 2.88 -25.62 -20.28
CA SER A 391 3.57 -24.37 -20.56
C SER A 391 2.64 -23.22 -20.91
N GLU A 392 2.73 -22.11 -20.18
CA GLU A 392 2.19 -20.79 -20.54
C GLU A 392 3.00 -20.18 -21.71
N LYS A 393 2.77 -20.70 -22.91
CA LYS A 393 3.18 -20.05 -24.18
C LYS A 393 1.99 -20.04 -25.12
N GLU A 394 1.02 -19.15 -24.87
CA GLU A 394 0.02 -18.72 -25.87
C GLU A 394 -0.84 -17.59 -25.29
N LEU A 395 -0.27 -16.39 -25.14
CA LEU A 395 -1.06 -15.15 -24.90
C LEU A 395 -0.38 -13.90 -25.45
N THR A 396 0.40 -14.06 -26.52
CA THR A 396 0.93 -12.98 -27.36
C THR A 396 0.30 -13.04 -28.75
N ALA A 397 -0.98 -12.66 -28.84
CA ALA A 397 -1.61 -12.29 -30.11
C ALA A 397 -2.96 -11.59 -29.86
N ARG A 398 -2.91 -10.28 -29.56
CA ARG A 398 -3.93 -9.23 -29.80
C ARG A 398 -3.74 -8.10 -28.79
N ALA A 399 -2.81 -7.21 -29.10
CA ALA A 399 -2.75 -5.84 -28.58
C ALA A 399 -2.28 -4.95 -29.73
#